data_AF-A0A1T4NZP1-F1
#
_entry.id   AF-A0A1T4NZP1-F1
#
_cell.length_a   1.000
_cell.length_b   1.000
_cell.length_c   1.000
_cell.angle_alpha   90.00
_cell.angle_beta   90.00
_cell.angle_gamma   90.00
#
_symmetry.space_group_name_H-M   'P 1'
#
loop_
_entity.id
_entity.type
_entity.pdbx_description
1 polymer ?
#
loop_
_entity_poly.entity_id
_entity_poly.type
_entity_poly.pdbx_seq_one_letter_code
_entity_poly.pdbx_strand_id
1 'polypeptide(L)'
;MTTQTLPALSTFRAFQVPQLHEIEPEIFVKKYNLPKAVLAAEADTLGWDTVNSIRMPIVNASMEKSAKYPKEFHDQISTNWSFGGKFGAWKLVRGGSGAILFMQLPIPEGHMVFENDRLEFAEGYATISVKLTYLPQPPESLGDRGNGKPDDNGKPQYLVTDASVRSADDPAVVVQNMDYGTRKATPTQDALFKGALAIWLNKNLAQFTYIFTVVNINANASKGAFQWLKPTYTSYAYFNGATDETSYFGVLNMTSHDSPEGLSNQLPPSSIPAGCDSALLISSKKFLNNMVLPGMSTAFPKAAQGNFKPSANNTVIEKVGEDVELEPVNINGINYTPYLQDFTYQIVGDEMQINSKIKVSVGLGIDVFVLTTGYYKIKLVNKPDGGGQTLDFEESRIPKMNTWNEIATWAIVTDAIIAAITGCAAGVAKMMLKETFKRVVAYIIVAIIVGIIAAIPTIIAQVVQGKAAEVLPSIGDMIVDATGDIKWPDSTGFTPTKAEMNGSLQIGGMLAS
;
A
#
# COMPACT_ATOMS: atom_id res chain seq x y z
N MET A 1 -21.00 -5.52 -55.77
CA MET A 1 -21.38 -5.67 -54.35
C MET A 1 -20.70 -6.93 -53.81
N THR A 2 -19.65 -6.77 -53.02
CA THR A 2 -19.32 -7.64 -51.88
C THR A 2 -18.25 -6.94 -51.07
N THR A 3 -18.72 -6.18 -50.09
CA THR A 3 -17.90 -5.49 -49.09
C THR A 3 -17.30 -6.56 -48.18
N GLN A 4 -15.98 -6.75 -48.24
CA GLN A 4 -15.28 -7.60 -47.29
C GLN A 4 -15.21 -6.86 -45.95
N THR A 5 -16.07 -7.25 -45.01
CA THR A 5 -16.01 -6.83 -43.62
C THR A 5 -14.75 -7.41 -42.97
N LEU A 6 -13.83 -6.52 -42.57
CA LEU A 6 -12.75 -6.87 -41.66
C LEU A 6 -13.34 -7.47 -40.37
N PRO A 7 -12.76 -8.55 -39.82
CA PRO A 7 -13.22 -9.09 -38.56
C PRO A 7 -13.02 -8.06 -37.45
N ALA A 8 -14.04 -7.93 -36.60
CA ALA A 8 -14.04 -7.05 -35.44
C ALA A 8 -12.84 -7.32 -34.53
N LEU A 9 -12.33 -6.25 -33.93
CA LEU A 9 -11.26 -6.22 -32.93
C LEU A 9 -11.30 -7.43 -32.01
N SER A 10 -10.18 -8.15 -31.92
CA SER A 10 -9.90 -9.08 -30.84
C SER A 10 -10.00 -8.32 -29.52
N THR A 11 -11.13 -8.44 -28.83
CA THR A 11 -11.21 -8.11 -27.41
C THR A 11 -10.35 -9.13 -26.70
N PHE A 12 -9.08 -8.79 -26.45
CA PHE A 12 -8.35 -9.39 -25.34
C PHE A 12 -9.20 -9.13 -24.10
N ARG A 13 -9.99 -10.13 -23.68
CA ARG A 13 -10.53 -10.13 -22.33
C ARG A 13 -9.31 -10.04 -21.44
N ALA A 14 -9.23 -8.97 -20.63
CA ALA A 14 -8.24 -8.90 -19.59
C ALA A 14 -8.36 -10.20 -18.78
N PHE A 15 -7.38 -11.08 -18.92
CA PHE A 15 -7.31 -12.27 -18.11
C PHE A 15 -7.11 -11.78 -16.68
N GLN A 16 -8.18 -11.79 -15.88
CA GLN A 16 -8.04 -11.56 -14.45
C GLN A 16 -7.32 -12.79 -13.91
N VAL A 17 -6.08 -12.58 -13.45
CA VAL A 17 -5.35 -13.62 -12.74
C VAL A 17 -6.20 -13.98 -11.52
N PRO A 18 -6.57 -15.26 -11.33
CA PRO A 18 -7.35 -15.67 -10.18
C PRO A 18 -6.64 -15.26 -8.90
N GLN A 19 -7.40 -14.79 -7.91
CA GLN A 19 -6.87 -14.52 -6.58
C GLN A 19 -6.41 -15.84 -5.96
N LEU A 20 -5.32 -15.88 -5.17
CA LEU A 20 -4.81 -17.17 -4.67
C LEU A 20 -5.86 -17.95 -3.84
N HIS A 21 -6.76 -17.23 -3.14
CA HIS A 21 -7.83 -17.88 -2.39
C HIS A 21 -8.82 -18.64 -3.30
N GLU A 22 -8.90 -18.31 -4.60
CA GLU A 22 -9.72 -19.02 -5.58
C GLU A 22 -9.06 -20.33 -6.07
N ILE A 23 -7.73 -20.44 -5.91
CA ILE A 23 -6.93 -21.61 -6.35
C ILE A 23 -6.81 -22.66 -5.23
N GLU A 24 -6.95 -22.26 -3.96
CA GLU A 24 -6.92 -23.11 -2.75
C GLU A 24 -5.86 -24.25 -2.75
N PRO A 25 -4.57 -23.95 -2.94
CA PRO A 25 -3.53 -24.98 -3.16
C PRO A 25 -3.55 -26.05 -2.06
N GLU A 26 -3.50 -27.32 -2.46
CA GLU A 26 -3.56 -28.47 -1.52
C GLU A 26 -2.45 -28.42 -0.47
N ILE A 27 -1.28 -27.94 -0.87
CA ILE A 27 -0.09 -27.80 -0.02
C ILE A 27 0.13 -26.33 0.31
N PHE A 28 0.54 -26.04 1.54
CA PHE A 28 0.94 -24.69 1.93
C PHE A 28 2.21 -24.28 1.18
N VAL A 29 2.12 -23.15 0.45
CA VAL A 29 3.25 -22.59 -0.30
C VAL A 29 3.64 -21.26 0.34
N LYS A 30 4.92 -21.13 0.70
CA LYS A 30 5.47 -19.89 1.24
C LYS A 30 5.40 -18.78 0.20
N LYS A 31 5.13 -17.54 0.61
CA LYS A 31 4.88 -16.40 -0.28
C LYS A 31 5.99 -16.20 -1.32
N TYR A 32 7.24 -16.32 -0.89
CA TYR A 32 8.39 -16.15 -1.78
C TYR A 32 8.58 -17.28 -2.81
N ASN A 33 7.83 -18.38 -2.70
CA ASN A 33 7.76 -19.46 -3.68
C ASN A 33 6.50 -19.37 -4.57
N LEU A 34 5.61 -18.41 -4.33
CA LEU A 34 4.42 -18.23 -5.17
C LEU A 34 4.79 -17.58 -6.51
N PRO A 35 4.06 -17.90 -7.61
CA PRO A 35 4.27 -17.26 -8.89
C PRO A 35 4.05 -15.75 -8.80
N LYS A 36 4.97 -14.95 -9.34
CA LYS A 36 4.86 -13.48 -9.37
C LYS A 36 3.55 -12.98 -9.98
N ALA A 37 3.00 -13.71 -10.96
CA ALA A 37 1.72 -13.36 -11.59
C ALA A 37 0.56 -13.35 -10.59
N VAL A 38 0.56 -14.26 -9.60
CA VAL A 38 -0.47 -14.32 -8.55
C VAL A 38 -0.35 -13.13 -7.60
N LEU A 39 0.89 -12.69 -7.33
CA LEU A 39 1.15 -11.56 -6.44
C LEU A 39 1.04 -10.20 -7.15
N ALA A 40 1.00 -10.17 -8.48
CA ALA A 40 1.01 -8.93 -9.26
C ALA A 40 -0.23 -8.05 -9.08
N ALA A 41 -1.34 -8.62 -8.59
CA ALA A 41 -2.57 -7.89 -8.28
C ALA A 41 -2.56 -7.28 -6.86
N GLU A 42 -1.58 -7.65 -6.02
CA GLU A 42 -1.49 -7.14 -4.65
C GLU A 42 -1.17 -5.64 -4.62
N ALA A 43 -1.66 -4.96 -3.59
CA ALA A 43 -1.30 -3.58 -3.27
C ALA A 43 0.06 -3.53 -2.56
N ASP A 44 1.10 -4.14 -3.15
CA ASP A 44 2.47 -4.07 -2.62
C ASP A 44 3.00 -2.63 -2.74
N THR A 45 3.60 -2.10 -1.69
CA THR A 45 4.14 -0.75 -1.65
C THR A 45 5.41 -0.58 -2.50
N LEU A 46 5.85 -1.63 -3.21
CA LEU A 46 6.99 -1.62 -4.13
C LEU A 46 8.29 -1.16 -3.45
N GLY A 47 8.47 -1.56 -2.19
CA GLY A 47 9.63 -1.25 -1.37
C GLY A 47 9.50 0.01 -0.49
N TRP A 48 8.49 0.86 -0.73
CA TRP A 48 8.18 1.98 0.15
C TRP A 48 7.56 1.48 1.47
N ASP A 49 7.68 2.24 2.55
CA ASP A 49 7.17 1.82 3.85
C ASP A 49 5.67 2.10 4.00
N THR A 50 5.26 3.31 3.62
CA THR A 50 3.86 3.69 3.55
C THR A 50 3.56 4.41 2.24
N VAL A 51 2.34 4.25 1.75
CA VAL A 51 1.84 4.91 0.55
C VAL A 51 0.48 5.51 0.86
N ASN A 52 0.31 6.79 0.54
CA ASN A 52 -0.98 7.48 0.66
C ASN A 52 -1.41 7.91 -0.73
N SER A 53 -2.62 7.55 -1.16
CA SER A 53 -3.10 7.82 -2.53
C SER A 53 -4.46 8.48 -2.53
N ILE A 54 -4.71 9.35 -3.52
CA ILE A 54 -5.99 9.99 -3.79
C ILE A 54 -6.32 9.93 -5.29
N ARG A 55 -7.60 9.80 -5.64
CA ARG A 55 -8.06 9.74 -7.04
C ARG A 55 -7.73 11.04 -7.79
N MET A 56 -7.36 10.92 -9.07
CA MET A 56 -7.01 12.07 -9.91
C MET A 56 -8.12 13.14 -9.98
N PRO A 57 -9.42 12.80 -10.05
CA PRO A 57 -10.49 13.80 -10.00
C PRO A 57 -10.46 14.69 -8.75
N ILE A 58 -10.03 14.18 -7.59
CA ILE A 58 -9.89 14.98 -6.37
C ILE A 58 -8.78 16.02 -6.55
N VAL A 59 -7.63 15.60 -7.09
CA VAL A 59 -6.51 16.50 -7.40
C VAL A 59 -6.96 17.59 -8.36
N ASN A 60 -7.67 17.22 -9.43
CA ASN A 60 -8.16 18.15 -10.44
C ASN A 60 -9.17 19.16 -9.89
N ALA A 61 -10.10 18.72 -9.04
CA ALA A 61 -11.08 19.60 -8.42
C ALA A 61 -10.40 20.66 -7.53
N SER A 62 -9.40 20.24 -6.74
CA SER A 62 -8.61 21.18 -5.93
C SER A 62 -7.76 22.13 -6.79
N MET A 63 -7.11 21.61 -7.84
CA MET A 63 -6.32 22.43 -8.77
C MET A 63 -7.17 23.54 -9.41
N GLU A 64 -8.36 23.19 -9.89
CA GLU A 64 -9.31 24.14 -10.48
C GLU A 64 -9.72 25.22 -9.46
N LYS A 65 -10.14 24.81 -8.25
CA LYS A 65 -10.56 25.71 -7.18
C LYS A 65 -9.44 26.65 -6.71
N SER A 66 -8.19 26.18 -6.68
CA SER A 66 -7.05 26.96 -6.21
C SER A 66 -6.76 28.20 -7.07
N ALA A 67 -7.12 28.13 -8.35
CA ALA A 67 -6.77 29.12 -9.37
C ALA A 67 -5.26 29.45 -9.47
N LYS A 68 -4.36 28.61 -8.95
CA LYS A 68 -2.89 28.82 -8.86
C LYS A 68 -2.14 28.44 -10.15
N TYR A 69 -2.59 28.99 -11.28
CA TYR A 69 -1.99 28.79 -12.59
C TYR A 69 -1.94 30.12 -13.36
N PRO A 70 -0.97 30.30 -14.28
CA PRO A 70 -0.92 31.50 -15.12
C PRO A 70 -2.18 31.60 -15.97
N LYS A 71 -2.79 32.80 -16.04
CA LYS A 71 -4.04 33.02 -16.79
C LYS A 71 -3.80 33.39 -18.25
N GLU A 72 -2.64 33.92 -18.55
CA GLU A 72 -2.26 34.44 -19.86
C GLU A 72 -0.83 34.04 -20.15
N PHE A 73 -0.51 33.93 -21.44
CA PHE A 73 0.86 33.74 -21.92
C PHE A 73 1.09 34.62 -23.13
N HIS A 74 2.30 35.17 -23.22
CA HIS A 74 2.74 35.95 -24.35
C HIS A 74 4.26 35.97 -24.37
N ASP A 75 4.86 35.86 -25.56
CA ASP A 75 6.28 36.11 -25.75
C ASP A 75 6.59 36.58 -27.18
N GLN A 76 7.68 37.34 -27.31
CA GLN A 76 8.30 37.70 -28.58
C GLN A 76 9.54 36.83 -28.75
N ILE A 77 9.41 35.72 -29.50
CA ILE A 77 10.49 34.75 -29.67
C ILE A 77 11.62 35.32 -30.55
N SER A 78 11.27 36.10 -31.58
CA SER A 78 12.22 36.85 -32.42
C SER A 78 11.54 38.07 -33.04
N THR A 79 12.26 38.90 -33.79
CA THR A 79 11.71 40.13 -34.42
C THR A 79 10.41 39.88 -35.20
N ASN A 80 10.29 38.74 -35.88
CA ASN A 80 9.14 38.40 -36.72
C ASN A 80 8.32 37.22 -36.16
N TRP A 81 8.53 36.85 -34.89
CA TRP A 81 7.85 35.73 -34.26
C TRP A 81 7.32 36.10 -32.89
N SER A 82 5.99 36.17 -32.77
CA SER A 82 5.27 36.45 -31.54
C SER A 82 4.17 35.43 -31.33
N PHE A 83 3.85 35.10 -30.09
CA PHE A 83 2.69 34.29 -29.78
C PHE A 83 2.09 34.66 -28.43
N GLY A 84 0.85 34.23 -28.20
CA GLY A 84 0.20 34.43 -26.92
C GLY A 84 -1.22 33.88 -26.87
N GLY A 85 -1.87 34.11 -25.75
CA GLY A 85 -3.22 33.62 -25.50
C GLY A 85 -3.58 33.60 -24.03
N LYS A 86 -4.67 32.90 -23.73
CA LYS A 86 -5.20 32.70 -22.37
C LYS A 86 -5.18 31.22 -22.02
N PHE A 87 -4.96 30.92 -20.75
CA PHE A 87 -5.13 29.58 -20.21
C PHE A 87 -6.45 29.46 -19.43
N GLY A 88 -7.15 28.35 -19.65
CA GLY A 88 -8.16 27.85 -18.72
C GLY A 88 -7.51 27.11 -17.54
N ALA A 89 -8.34 26.49 -16.69
CA ALA A 89 -7.85 25.73 -15.55
C ALA A 89 -7.01 24.52 -15.97
N TRP A 90 -5.77 24.48 -15.48
CA TRP A 90 -4.88 23.35 -15.72
C TRP A 90 -5.38 22.15 -14.94
N LYS A 91 -5.27 20.95 -15.52
CA LYS A 91 -5.68 19.70 -14.89
C LYS A 91 -4.74 18.55 -15.23
N LEU A 92 -4.60 17.60 -14.33
CA LEU A 92 -3.97 16.32 -14.63
C LEU A 92 -4.81 15.55 -15.65
N VAL A 93 -4.12 14.84 -16.54
CA VAL A 93 -4.71 13.90 -17.50
C VAL A 93 -3.87 12.63 -17.56
N ARG A 94 -4.48 11.58 -18.10
CA ARG A 94 -3.81 10.30 -18.33
C ARG A 94 -2.63 10.40 -19.29
N GLY A 95 -1.74 9.41 -19.21
CA GLY A 95 -0.54 9.29 -20.05
C GLY A 95 0.77 9.43 -19.28
N GLY A 96 0.75 10.06 -18.10
CA GLY A 96 1.87 10.08 -17.16
C GLY A 96 2.11 8.70 -16.50
N SER A 97 3.25 8.54 -15.83
CA SER A 97 3.56 7.36 -15.01
C SER A 97 4.71 7.67 -14.06
N GLY A 98 4.62 7.15 -12.85
CA GLY A 98 5.64 7.35 -11.82
C GLY A 98 5.87 8.83 -11.52
N ALA A 99 7.09 9.32 -11.69
CA ALA A 99 7.43 10.72 -11.45
C ALA A 99 6.98 11.70 -12.57
N ILE A 100 6.49 11.20 -13.70
CA ILE A 100 6.08 12.05 -14.83
C ILE A 100 4.56 12.23 -14.79
N LEU A 101 4.13 13.48 -14.68
CA LEU A 101 2.72 13.86 -14.76
C LEU A 101 2.40 14.40 -16.13
N PHE A 102 1.23 14.05 -16.65
CA PHE A 102 0.68 14.70 -17.83
C PHE A 102 -0.38 15.71 -17.38
N MET A 103 -0.34 16.89 -17.97
CA MET A 103 -1.27 17.97 -17.68
C MET A 103 -1.87 18.49 -18.97
N GLN A 104 -3.17 18.74 -18.94
CA GLN A 104 -3.86 19.48 -19.99
C GLN A 104 -3.98 20.94 -19.57
N LEU A 105 -3.58 21.83 -20.48
CA LEU A 105 -3.63 23.27 -20.36
C LEU A 105 -4.66 23.75 -21.38
N PRO A 106 -5.92 23.99 -20.98
CA PRO A 106 -6.92 24.54 -21.89
C PRO A 106 -6.48 25.91 -22.40
N ILE A 107 -6.64 26.18 -23.69
CA ILE A 107 -6.30 27.44 -24.36
C ILE A 107 -7.58 27.93 -25.06
N PRO A 108 -8.48 28.62 -24.34
CA PRO A 108 -9.70 29.15 -24.93
C PRO A 108 -9.45 30.16 -26.05
N GLU A 109 -8.30 30.84 -26.03
CA GLU A 109 -7.88 31.82 -27.03
C GLU A 109 -6.36 31.72 -27.22
N GLY A 110 -5.91 31.51 -28.46
CA GLY A 110 -4.49 31.43 -28.81
C GLY A 110 -4.18 32.07 -30.15
N HIS A 111 -3.04 32.75 -30.24
CA HIS A 111 -2.58 33.39 -31.47
C HIS A 111 -1.06 33.26 -31.64
N MET A 112 -0.61 33.28 -32.90
CA MET A 112 0.79 33.33 -33.29
C MET A 112 0.94 34.08 -34.61
N VAL A 113 1.99 34.88 -34.69
CA VAL A 113 2.47 35.53 -35.91
C VAL A 113 3.90 35.07 -36.15
N PHE A 114 4.17 34.52 -37.34
CA PHE A 114 5.52 34.14 -37.77
C PHE A 114 5.73 34.62 -39.21
N GLU A 115 6.61 35.60 -39.40
CA GLU A 115 6.80 36.29 -40.69
C GLU A 115 5.45 36.81 -41.25
N ASN A 116 4.98 36.24 -42.36
CA ASN A 116 3.69 36.58 -42.97
C ASN A 116 2.57 35.58 -42.61
N ASP A 117 2.88 34.53 -41.84
CA ASP A 117 1.91 33.53 -41.42
C ASP A 117 1.26 33.92 -40.08
N ARG A 118 -0.04 33.65 -39.97
CA ARG A 118 -0.85 33.93 -38.79
C ARG A 118 -1.69 32.72 -38.43
N LEU A 119 -1.64 32.36 -37.16
CA LEU A 119 -2.49 31.36 -36.56
C LEU A 119 -3.32 32.02 -35.47
N GLU A 120 -4.64 31.88 -35.56
CA GLU A 120 -5.59 32.21 -34.49
C GLU A 120 -6.48 30.99 -34.29
N PHE A 121 -6.74 30.63 -33.04
CA PHE A 121 -7.60 29.52 -32.69
C PHE A 121 -8.28 29.75 -31.33
N ALA A 122 -9.37 29.04 -31.13
CA ALA A 122 -10.14 29.04 -29.90
C ALA A 122 -10.47 27.61 -29.48
N GLU A 123 -10.79 27.44 -28.21
CA GLU A 123 -11.18 26.14 -27.62
C GLU A 123 -10.12 25.03 -27.79
N GLY A 124 -8.84 25.42 -27.88
CA GLY A 124 -7.73 24.48 -27.98
C GLY A 124 -7.25 24.01 -26.62
N TYR A 125 -6.24 23.14 -26.62
CA TYR A 125 -5.48 22.80 -25.42
C TYR A 125 -4.08 22.29 -25.76
N ALA A 126 -3.16 22.44 -24.81
CA ALA A 126 -1.88 21.74 -24.84
C ALA A 126 -1.90 20.56 -23.87
N THR A 127 -1.30 19.43 -24.24
CA THR A 127 -0.91 18.40 -23.27
C THR A 127 0.58 18.52 -23.05
N ILE A 128 0.99 18.66 -21.79
CA ILE A 128 2.40 18.75 -21.40
C ILE A 128 2.76 17.61 -20.47
N SER A 129 4.05 17.29 -20.38
CA SER A 129 4.58 16.47 -19.29
C SER A 129 5.50 17.30 -18.40
N VAL A 130 5.34 17.12 -17.08
CA VAL A 130 6.13 17.79 -16.04
C VAL A 130 6.59 16.79 -14.99
N LYS A 131 7.63 17.17 -14.24
CA LYS A 131 8.02 16.52 -12.99
C LYS A 131 7.70 17.45 -11.83
N LEU A 132 7.50 16.88 -10.65
CA LEU A 132 7.37 17.59 -9.38
C LEU A 132 8.66 17.48 -8.54
N THR A 133 8.81 18.41 -7.62
CA THR A 133 9.94 18.58 -6.70
C THR A 133 9.40 18.96 -5.32
N TYR A 134 10.01 18.45 -4.25
CA TYR A 134 9.69 18.90 -2.89
C TYR A 134 10.55 20.12 -2.54
N LEU A 135 9.96 21.09 -1.86
CA LEU A 135 10.66 22.26 -1.31
C LEU A 135 10.50 22.29 0.23
N PRO A 136 11.59 22.24 1.03
CA PRO A 136 12.92 21.81 0.59
C PRO A 136 12.89 20.37 0.07
N GLN A 137 13.96 19.94 -0.60
CA GLN A 137 14.08 18.53 -1.01
C GLN A 137 14.42 17.67 0.22
N PRO A 138 13.71 16.56 0.47
CA PRO A 138 14.09 15.61 1.51
C PRO A 138 15.50 15.06 1.25
N PRO A 139 16.36 15.01 2.27
CA PRO A 139 17.72 14.52 2.11
C PRO A 139 17.76 13.04 1.69
N GLU A 140 18.50 12.73 0.63
CA GLU A 140 18.60 11.37 0.08
C GLU A 140 19.50 10.46 0.93
N SER A 141 20.59 10.98 1.52
CA SER A 141 21.53 10.18 2.30
C SER A 141 21.09 10.00 3.77
N LEU A 142 21.43 8.86 4.37
CA LEU A 142 21.18 8.60 5.81
C LEU A 142 21.85 9.63 6.73
N GLY A 143 23.04 10.12 6.36
CA GLY A 143 23.78 11.14 7.12
C GLY A 143 23.08 12.49 7.12
N ASP A 144 22.47 12.88 5.99
CA ASP A 144 21.83 14.18 5.79
C ASP A 144 20.36 14.21 6.26
N ARG A 145 19.71 13.04 6.35
CA ARG A 145 18.41 12.89 7.03
C ARG A 145 18.47 13.26 8.50
N GLY A 146 19.69 13.23 9.05
CA GLY A 146 20.00 13.45 10.45
C GLY A 146 19.37 12.38 11.33
N ASN A 147 20.00 12.13 12.48
CA ASN A 147 19.29 11.56 13.64
C ASN A 147 18.43 12.64 14.31
N GLY A 148 17.82 13.54 13.52
CA GLY A 148 17.09 14.67 14.01
C GLY A 148 16.00 14.17 14.94
N LYS A 149 16.03 14.61 16.21
CA LYS A 149 14.96 14.29 17.15
C LYS A 149 13.64 14.71 16.52
N PRO A 150 12.61 13.85 16.54
CA PRO A 150 11.34 14.22 15.98
C PRO A 150 10.77 15.47 16.70
N ASP A 151 10.10 16.30 15.92
CA ASP A 151 9.52 17.59 16.31
C ASP A 151 8.00 17.46 16.31
N ASP A 152 7.31 18.15 17.22
CA ASP A 152 5.85 18.10 17.35
C ASP A 152 5.13 18.53 16.06
N ASN A 153 5.75 19.37 15.23
CA ASN A 153 5.16 19.82 13.97
C ASN A 153 5.79 19.20 12.71
N GLY A 154 6.87 18.42 12.87
CA GLY A 154 7.71 17.95 11.77
C GLY A 154 8.29 19.09 10.93
N LYS A 155 8.89 18.73 9.78
CA LYS A 155 9.46 19.68 8.81
C LYS A 155 8.62 19.64 7.53
N PRO A 156 7.86 20.69 7.19
CA PRO A 156 6.99 20.66 6.02
C PRO A 156 7.80 20.61 4.73
N GLN A 157 7.42 19.70 3.84
CA GLN A 157 7.92 19.54 2.48
C GLN A 157 6.78 19.83 1.51
N TYR A 158 6.91 20.87 0.68
CA TYR A 158 5.87 21.30 -0.24
C TYR A 158 6.11 20.68 -1.63
N LEU A 159 5.18 19.85 -2.11
CA LEU A 159 5.31 19.26 -3.43
C LEU A 159 4.75 20.19 -4.51
N VAL A 160 5.62 20.67 -5.39
CA VAL A 160 5.30 21.64 -6.45
C VAL A 160 5.88 21.19 -7.79
N THR A 161 5.51 21.84 -8.90
CA THR A 161 6.18 21.58 -10.19
C THR A 161 7.66 21.93 -10.15
N ASP A 162 8.49 21.06 -10.72
CA ASP A 162 9.92 21.29 -10.85
C ASP A 162 10.19 22.25 -12.02
N ALA A 163 10.35 23.53 -11.70
CA ALA A 163 10.69 24.55 -12.69
C ALA A 163 12.20 24.56 -13.05
N SER A 164 13.01 23.70 -12.43
CA SER A 164 14.45 23.68 -12.65
C SER A 164 14.78 23.01 -13.98
N VAL A 165 15.51 23.70 -14.85
CA VAL A 165 16.09 23.08 -16.04
C VAL A 165 17.29 22.23 -15.62
N ARG A 166 17.23 20.92 -15.88
CA ARG A 166 18.29 19.99 -15.48
C ARG A 166 19.32 19.81 -16.60
N SER A 167 18.84 19.65 -17.84
CA SER A 167 19.68 19.61 -19.05
C SER A 167 18.84 19.92 -20.30
N ALA A 168 19.49 19.99 -21.47
CA ALA A 168 18.77 20.09 -22.74
C ALA A 168 17.89 18.84 -23.02
N ASP A 169 18.30 17.68 -22.50
CA ASP A 169 17.60 16.40 -22.67
C ASP A 169 16.53 16.15 -21.60
N ASP A 170 16.54 16.90 -20.49
CA ASP A 170 15.56 16.85 -19.40
C ASP A 170 15.07 18.29 -19.06
N PRO A 171 14.27 18.91 -19.96
CA PRO A 171 13.66 20.20 -19.70
C PRO A 171 12.58 20.09 -18.61
N ALA A 172 12.28 21.20 -17.95
CA ALA A 172 11.24 21.27 -16.92
C ALA A 172 9.85 20.92 -17.48
N VAL A 173 9.60 21.27 -18.75
CA VAL A 173 8.35 20.99 -19.46
C VAL A 173 8.61 20.47 -20.86
N VAL A 174 7.88 19.42 -21.25
CA VAL A 174 7.78 18.96 -22.65
C VAL A 174 6.34 19.11 -23.12
N VAL A 175 6.12 19.76 -24.27
CA VAL A 175 4.80 19.83 -24.92
C VAL A 175 4.60 18.55 -25.73
N GLN A 176 3.71 17.68 -25.26
CA GLN A 176 3.42 16.37 -25.85
C GLN A 176 2.50 16.48 -27.05
N ASN A 177 1.48 17.33 -26.94
CA ASN A 177 0.49 17.51 -28.00
C ASN A 177 -0.12 18.92 -27.96
N MET A 178 -0.63 19.35 -29.11
CA MET A 178 -1.49 20.52 -29.25
C MET A 178 -2.77 20.12 -29.97
N ASP A 179 -3.89 20.58 -29.44
CA ASP A 179 -5.18 20.62 -30.10
C ASP A 179 -5.55 22.09 -30.32
N TYR A 180 -5.95 22.43 -31.54
CA TYR A 180 -6.29 23.80 -31.95
C TYR A 180 -7.81 24.01 -32.05
N GLY A 181 -8.60 23.16 -31.38
CA GLY A 181 -10.05 23.15 -31.41
C GLY A 181 -10.57 22.89 -32.82
N THR A 182 -11.41 23.79 -33.32
CA THR A 182 -11.98 23.69 -34.68
C THR A 182 -11.01 24.14 -35.78
N ARG A 183 -9.89 24.79 -35.43
CA ARG A 183 -8.89 25.25 -36.39
C ARG A 183 -7.94 24.12 -36.75
N LYS A 184 -7.73 23.89 -38.05
CA LYS A 184 -6.68 23.00 -38.54
C LYS A 184 -5.38 23.78 -38.77
N ALA A 185 -4.42 23.66 -37.85
CA ALA A 185 -3.08 24.21 -38.03
C ALA A 185 -2.32 23.44 -39.13
N THR A 186 -1.49 24.14 -39.91
CA THR A 186 -0.52 23.48 -40.79
C THR A 186 0.58 22.80 -39.97
N PRO A 187 1.33 21.83 -40.51
CA PRO A 187 2.45 21.20 -39.78
C PRO A 187 3.50 22.21 -39.31
N THR A 188 3.77 23.24 -40.12
CA THR A 188 4.69 24.33 -39.75
C THR A 188 4.14 25.17 -38.62
N GLN A 189 2.85 25.55 -38.68
CA GLN A 189 2.19 26.28 -37.60
C GLN A 189 2.19 25.48 -36.29
N ASP A 190 1.96 24.18 -36.37
CA ASP A 190 1.98 23.29 -35.21
C ASP A 190 3.37 23.22 -34.57
N ALA A 191 4.41 22.99 -35.38
CA ALA A 191 5.78 22.92 -34.89
C ALA A 191 6.24 24.24 -34.25
N LEU A 192 5.92 25.39 -34.88
CA LEU A 192 6.25 26.71 -34.35
C LEU A 192 5.49 26.98 -33.05
N PHE A 193 4.17 26.78 -33.01
CA PHE A 193 3.39 27.07 -31.81
C PHE A 193 3.83 26.18 -30.63
N LYS A 194 4.04 24.87 -30.87
CA LYS A 194 4.60 23.95 -29.86
C LYS A 194 5.95 24.41 -29.34
N GLY A 195 6.85 24.82 -30.24
CA GLY A 195 8.18 25.32 -29.88
C GLY A 195 8.11 26.60 -29.02
N ALA A 196 7.31 27.59 -29.44
CA ALA A 196 7.12 28.83 -28.69
C ALA A 196 6.51 28.57 -27.29
N LEU A 197 5.48 27.72 -27.23
CA LEU A 197 4.85 27.35 -25.97
C LEU A 197 5.82 26.61 -25.04
N ALA A 198 6.64 25.68 -25.57
CA ALA A 198 7.65 24.99 -24.80
C ALA A 198 8.70 25.95 -24.21
N ILE A 199 9.16 26.93 -25.01
CA ILE A 199 10.09 27.98 -24.54
C ILE A 199 9.46 28.77 -23.39
N TRP A 200 8.23 29.25 -23.58
CA TRP A 200 7.54 30.04 -22.55
C TRP A 200 7.29 29.23 -21.28
N LEU A 201 6.83 27.98 -21.40
CA LEU A 201 6.57 27.13 -20.23
C LEU A 201 7.86 26.85 -19.45
N ASN A 202 8.98 26.54 -20.11
CA ASN A 202 10.26 26.33 -19.42
C ASN A 202 10.79 27.60 -18.73
N LYS A 203 10.41 28.79 -19.21
CA LYS A 203 10.75 30.08 -18.56
C LYS A 203 9.80 30.45 -17.43
N ASN A 204 8.54 30.00 -17.49
CA ASN A 204 7.45 30.52 -16.63
C ASN A 204 6.75 29.45 -15.78
N LEU A 205 7.20 28.19 -15.77
CA LEU A 205 6.55 27.12 -14.99
C LEU A 205 6.45 27.48 -13.51
N ALA A 206 7.42 28.22 -12.95
CA ALA A 206 7.39 28.68 -11.56
C ALA A 206 6.17 29.56 -11.21
N GLN A 207 5.45 30.10 -12.20
CA GLN A 207 4.19 30.82 -11.97
C GLN A 207 3.02 29.88 -11.63
N PHE A 208 3.12 28.60 -11.97
CA PHE A 208 2.22 27.56 -11.50
C PHE A 208 2.61 27.20 -10.05
N THR A 209 1.90 27.80 -9.10
CA THR A 209 2.22 27.76 -7.67
C THR A 209 1.31 26.81 -6.87
N TYR A 210 0.60 25.92 -7.58
CA TYR A 210 -0.20 24.89 -6.93
C TYR A 210 0.69 23.93 -6.15
N ILE A 211 0.28 23.66 -4.91
CA ILE A 211 0.93 22.70 -4.03
C ILE A 211 0.11 21.42 -4.12
N PHE A 212 0.70 20.32 -4.60
CA PHE A 212 0.01 19.05 -4.77
C PHE A 212 -0.26 18.34 -3.44
N THR A 213 0.66 18.49 -2.49
CA THR A 213 0.57 17.97 -1.13
C THR A 213 1.64 18.62 -0.26
N VAL A 214 1.41 18.66 1.05
CA VAL A 214 2.44 19.01 2.04
C VAL A 214 2.70 17.79 2.90
N VAL A 215 3.96 17.37 2.98
CA VAL A 215 4.37 16.24 3.82
C VAL A 215 5.24 16.74 4.96
N ASN A 216 4.81 16.53 6.18
CA ASN A 216 5.60 16.79 7.37
C ASN A 216 6.51 15.59 7.65
N ILE A 217 7.82 15.76 7.48
CA ILE A 217 8.79 14.69 7.80
C ILE A 217 9.37 14.87 9.20
N ASN A 218 9.74 13.75 9.84
CA ASN A 218 10.32 13.70 11.19
C ASN A 218 9.41 14.33 12.27
N ALA A 219 8.09 14.14 12.13
CA ALA A 219 7.12 14.55 13.14
C ALA A 219 7.08 13.55 14.33
N ASN A 220 6.72 14.03 15.51
CA ASN A 220 6.34 13.17 16.64
C ASN A 220 4.95 12.56 16.37
N ALA A 221 4.81 11.27 16.67
CA ALA A 221 3.49 10.65 16.76
C ALA A 221 2.74 11.13 17.99
N SER A 222 1.44 11.34 17.82
CA SER A 222 0.53 11.66 18.93
C SER A 222 0.56 10.56 19.99
N LYS A 223 0.75 9.31 19.54
CA LYS A 223 1.05 8.15 20.38
C LYS A 223 2.42 7.59 20.00
N GLY A 224 3.34 7.53 20.97
CA GLY A 224 4.70 7.02 20.73
C GLY A 224 4.76 5.60 20.13
N ALA A 225 3.74 4.78 20.37
CA ALA A 225 3.64 3.44 19.76
C ALA A 225 3.50 3.45 18.22
N PHE A 226 3.14 4.58 17.63
CA PHE A 226 2.96 4.78 16.19
C PHE A 226 4.05 5.64 15.56
N GLN A 227 5.13 5.94 16.29
CA GLN A 227 6.27 6.72 15.74
C GLN A 227 6.88 6.09 14.48
N TRP A 228 6.82 4.77 14.36
CA TRP A 228 7.33 4.04 13.19
C TRP A 228 6.50 4.27 11.91
N LEU A 229 5.30 4.87 12.00
CA LEU A 229 4.48 5.25 10.85
C LEU A 229 4.84 6.64 10.31
N LYS A 230 5.63 7.42 11.05
CA LYS A 230 5.95 8.80 10.71
C LYS A 230 6.96 8.88 9.55
N PRO A 231 6.66 9.67 8.49
CA PRO A 231 7.58 9.84 7.37
C PRO A 231 8.91 10.42 7.81
N THR A 232 10.02 9.83 7.37
CA THR A 232 11.39 10.36 7.51
C THR A 232 12.00 10.77 6.17
N TYR A 233 11.41 10.28 5.08
CA TYR A 233 11.71 10.67 3.69
C TYR A 233 10.44 10.52 2.87
N THR A 234 10.29 11.32 1.82
CA THR A 234 9.10 11.30 0.98
C THR A 234 9.42 11.49 -0.50
N SER A 235 8.57 10.91 -1.34
CA SER A 235 8.55 11.01 -2.79
C SER A 235 7.10 11.02 -3.27
N TYR A 236 6.86 10.94 -4.57
CA TYR A 236 5.52 10.87 -5.14
C TYR A 236 5.49 9.98 -6.38
N ALA A 237 4.30 9.55 -6.75
CA ALA A 237 4.08 8.89 -8.02
C ALA A 237 2.65 9.11 -8.53
N TYR A 238 2.49 8.90 -9.83
CA TYR A 238 1.22 8.86 -10.51
C TYR A 238 0.98 7.48 -11.12
N PHE A 239 -0.23 6.99 -10.96
CA PHE A 239 -0.72 5.77 -11.59
C PHE A 239 -1.71 6.10 -12.69
N ASN A 240 -1.42 5.64 -13.91
CA ASN A 240 -2.28 5.79 -15.06
C ASN A 240 -3.30 4.64 -15.11
N GLY A 241 -4.50 4.90 -14.61
CA GLY A 241 -5.61 3.97 -14.67
C GLY A 241 -6.18 3.80 -16.08
N ALA A 242 -7.16 2.91 -16.19
CA ALA A 242 -7.92 2.70 -17.43
C ALA A 242 -8.83 3.89 -17.76
N THR A 243 -9.16 4.71 -16.77
CA THR A 243 -9.98 5.92 -16.83
C THR A 243 -9.43 7.00 -15.90
N ASP A 244 -9.95 8.21 -15.99
CA ASP A 244 -9.55 9.31 -15.11
C ASP A 244 -9.94 8.99 -13.66
N GLU A 245 -11.11 8.38 -13.46
CA GLU A 245 -11.65 7.95 -12.17
C GLU A 245 -10.86 6.81 -11.53
N THR A 246 -10.13 6.02 -12.33
CA THR A 246 -9.28 4.93 -11.82
C THR A 246 -7.81 5.31 -11.75
N SER A 247 -7.44 6.50 -12.24
CA SER A 247 -6.11 7.07 -12.08
C SER A 247 -5.97 7.73 -10.71
N TYR A 248 -4.76 7.75 -10.17
CA TYR A 248 -4.52 8.34 -8.86
C TYR A 248 -3.09 8.84 -8.69
N PHE A 249 -2.98 9.77 -7.76
CA PHE A 249 -1.75 10.39 -7.33
C PHE A 249 -1.41 9.90 -5.92
N GLY A 250 -0.14 9.65 -5.63
CA GLY A 250 0.27 9.14 -4.33
C GLY A 250 1.56 9.74 -3.80
N VAL A 251 1.60 9.83 -2.47
CA VAL A 251 2.80 10.12 -1.67
C VAL A 251 3.42 8.80 -1.23
N LEU A 252 4.72 8.69 -1.45
CA LEU A 252 5.53 7.52 -1.13
C LEU A 252 6.45 7.87 0.02
N ASN A 253 6.43 7.13 1.13
CA ASN A 253 7.23 7.48 2.31
C ASN A 253 8.14 6.33 2.74
N MET A 254 9.34 6.71 3.18
CA MET A 254 10.12 5.87 4.09
C MET A 254 9.93 6.37 5.51
N THR A 255 10.02 5.44 6.46
CA THR A 255 9.81 5.66 7.89
C THR A 255 10.97 5.06 8.66
N SER A 256 11.12 5.40 9.95
CA SER A 256 12.22 4.89 10.78
C SER A 256 13.62 5.13 10.19
N HIS A 257 13.76 6.14 9.34
CA HIS A 257 14.99 6.43 8.58
C HIS A 257 15.42 5.33 7.61
N ASP A 258 14.51 4.48 7.14
CA ASP A 258 14.83 3.50 6.10
C ASP A 258 15.28 4.20 4.79
N SER A 259 16.20 3.57 4.05
CA SER A 259 16.76 4.11 2.81
C SER A 259 15.82 3.89 1.61
N PRO A 260 15.57 4.90 0.75
CA PRO A 260 14.87 4.79 -0.52
C PRO A 260 15.81 4.45 -1.67
N GLU A 261 17.10 4.22 -1.40
CA GLU A 261 18.08 3.92 -2.44
C GLU A 261 17.63 2.71 -3.28
N GLY A 262 17.64 2.89 -4.60
CA GLY A 262 17.19 1.87 -5.55
C GLY A 262 15.66 1.73 -5.68
N LEU A 263 14.86 2.49 -4.94
CA LEU A 263 13.41 2.48 -5.09
C LEU A 263 12.97 3.31 -6.29
N SER A 264 11.96 2.81 -7.00
CA SER A 264 11.30 3.55 -8.09
C SER A 264 10.09 4.31 -7.57
N ASN A 265 9.82 5.48 -8.16
CA ASN A 265 8.58 6.22 -7.96
C ASN A 265 7.45 5.51 -8.71
N GLN A 266 6.82 4.53 -8.08
CA GLN A 266 5.71 3.77 -8.65
C GLN A 266 4.66 3.45 -7.59
N LEU A 267 3.43 3.23 -8.04
CA LEU A 267 2.30 2.82 -7.21
C LEU A 267 1.79 1.47 -7.70
N PRO A 268 1.38 0.56 -6.79
CA PRO A 268 0.71 -0.66 -7.21
C PRO A 268 -0.64 -0.33 -7.87
N PRO A 269 -1.11 -1.08 -8.89
CA PRO A 269 -2.39 -0.84 -9.58
C PRO A 269 -3.64 -0.91 -8.70
N SER A 270 -3.53 -1.52 -7.52
CA SER A 270 -4.61 -1.76 -6.58
C SER A 270 -4.49 -0.90 -5.30
N SER A 271 -3.73 0.21 -5.32
CA SER A 271 -3.52 1.06 -4.13
C SER A 271 -4.80 1.53 -3.46
N ILE A 272 -5.82 1.92 -4.23
CA ILE A 272 -7.09 2.43 -3.70
C ILE A 272 -8.17 1.35 -3.91
N PRO A 273 -8.72 0.77 -2.82
CA PRO A 273 -9.78 -0.23 -2.92
C PRO A 273 -10.99 0.27 -3.70
N ALA A 274 -11.76 -0.67 -4.25
CA ALA A 274 -13.03 -0.36 -4.88
C ALA A 274 -13.98 0.35 -3.89
N GLY A 275 -14.71 1.36 -4.38
CA GLY A 275 -15.62 2.16 -3.56
C GLY A 275 -14.93 3.22 -2.67
N CYS A 276 -13.60 3.34 -2.74
CA CYS A 276 -12.83 4.36 -2.02
C CYS A 276 -12.24 5.39 -2.99
N ASP A 277 -12.03 6.62 -2.50
CA ASP A 277 -11.39 7.70 -3.23
C ASP A 277 -9.96 8.01 -2.75
N SER A 278 -9.57 7.38 -1.65
CA SER A 278 -8.29 7.55 -1.00
C SER A 278 -7.91 6.27 -0.25
N ALA A 279 -6.61 6.09 -0.04
CA ALA A 279 -6.11 4.93 0.70
C ALA A 279 -4.75 5.19 1.37
N LEU A 280 -4.54 4.45 2.45
CA LEU A 280 -3.26 4.25 3.13
C LEU A 280 -2.84 2.78 2.96
N LEU A 281 -1.59 2.57 2.52
CA LEU A 281 -0.93 1.27 2.51
C LEU A 281 0.22 1.28 3.52
N ILE A 282 0.36 0.20 4.27
CA ILE A 282 1.53 -0.08 5.14
C ILE A 282 2.17 -1.37 4.65
N SER A 283 3.46 -1.28 4.29
CA SER A 283 4.19 -2.38 3.67
C SER A 283 4.17 -3.66 4.50
N SER A 284 4.21 -4.82 3.83
CA SER A 284 4.36 -6.12 4.50
C SER A 284 5.56 -6.11 5.44
N LYS A 285 6.69 -5.53 5.03
CA LYS A 285 7.89 -5.41 5.87
C LYS A 285 7.58 -4.71 7.20
N LYS A 286 6.94 -3.55 7.16
CA LYS A 286 6.65 -2.77 8.37
C LYS A 286 5.56 -3.42 9.21
N PHE A 287 4.54 -3.98 8.59
CA PHE A 287 3.49 -4.73 9.27
C PHE A 287 4.06 -5.95 10.01
N LEU A 288 4.86 -6.79 9.32
CA LEU A 288 5.44 -7.98 9.92
C LEU A 288 6.38 -7.64 11.08
N ASN A 289 7.25 -6.63 10.91
CA ASN A 289 8.24 -6.28 11.92
C ASN A 289 7.66 -5.52 13.13
N ASN A 290 6.69 -4.63 12.91
CA ASN A 290 6.16 -3.77 13.98
C ASN A 290 4.84 -4.26 14.58
N MET A 291 4.14 -5.22 13.95
CA MET A 291 2.85 -5.70 14.45
C MET A 291 2.85 -7.22 14.70
N VAL A 292 3.39 -8.01 13.76
CA VAL A 292 3.35 -9.48 13.88
C VAL A 292 4.44 -10.02 14.78
N LEU A 293 5.70 -9.73 14.47
CA LEU A 293 6.86 -10.28 15.16
C LEU A 293 6.84 -10.04 16.68
N PRO A 294 6.49 -8.84 17.19
CA PRO A 294 6.40 -8.61 18.63
C PRO A 294 5.38 -9.52 19.33
N GLY A 295 4.30 -9.86 18.62
CA GLY A 295 3.22 -10.73 19.12
C GLY A 295 3.58 -12.19 19.22
N MET A 296 4.65 -12.63 18.58
CA MET A 296 5.05 -14.04 18.60
C MET A 296 5.38 -14.51 20.02
N SER A 297 5.98 -13.64 20.84
CA SER A 297 6.29 -13.96 22.25
C SER A 297 5.04 -14.16 23.10
N THR A 298 3.94 -13.46 22.79
CA THR A 298 2.66 -13.60 23.50
C THR A 298 1.93 -14.86 23.06
N ALA A 299 1.98 -15.19 21.76
CA ALA A 299 1.38 -16.40 21.21
C ALA A 299 2.13 -17.67 21.63
N PHE A 300 3.44 -17.57 21.87
CA PHE A 300 4.32 -18.67 22.22
C PHE A 300 5.15 -18.32 23.47
N PRO A 301 4.55 -18.36 24.66
CA PRO A 301 5.18 -17.86 25.90
C PRO A 301 6.43 -18.64 26.33
N LYS A 302 6.60 -19.87 25.85
CA LYS A 302 7.78 -20.72 26.09
C LYS A 302 8.85 -20.59 24.99
N ALA A 303 8.63 -19.75 23.99
CA ALA A 303 9.65 -19.49 22.97
C ALA A 303 10.76 -18.59 23.54
N ALA A 304 12.01 -18.92 23.26
CA ALA A 304 13.13 -18.04 23.56
C ALA A 304 13.12 -16.82 22.63
N GLN A 305 13.76 -15.74 23.09
CA GLN A 305 13.94 -14.54 22.28
C GLN A 305 14.66 -14.89 20.97
N GLY A 306 14.09 -14.47 19.84
CA GLY A 306 14.67 -14.72 18.52
C GLY A 306 14.34 -16.09 17.92
N ASN A 307 13.49 -16.91 18.55
CA ASN A 307 12.92 -18.11 17.91
C ASN A 307 12.02 -17.78 16.71
N PHE A 308 11.60 -16.53 16.54
CA PHE A 308 10.85 -16.08 15.37
C PHE A 308 11.61 -14.95 14.68
N LYS A 309 11.71 -15.01 13.35
CA LYS A 309 12.41 -13.99 12.55
C LYS A 309 11.68 -13.74 11.22
N PRO A 310 11.77 -12.53 10.66
CA PRO A 310 11.38 -12.30 9.28
C PRO A 310 12.31 -13.07 8.34
N SER A 311 11.76 -13.54 7.21
CA SER A 311 12.53 -14.06 6.09
C SER A 311 13.44 -12.97 5.53
N ALA A 312 14.49 -13.35 4.79
CA ALA A 312 15.46 -12.39 4.24
C ALA A 312 14.82 -11.29 3.37
N ASN A 313 13.70 -11.60 2.69
CA ASN A 313 12.95 -10.65 1.88
C ASN A 313 11.78 -9.96 2.62
N ASN A 314 11.63 -10.14 3.94
CA ASN A 314 10.59 -9.54 4.77
C ASN A 314 9.14 -9.83 4.30
N THR A 315 8.90 -11.03 3.75
CA THR A 315 7.56 -11.43 3.28
C THR A 315 6.87 -12.45 4.19
N VAL A 316 7.62 -13.04 5.12
CA VAL A 316 7.19 -14.15 5.97
C VAL A 316 7.81 -14.01 7.35
N ILE A 317 7.11 -14.36 8.43
CA ILE A 317 7.69 -14.65 9.75
C ILE A 317 7.81 -16.16 9.92
N GLU A 318 8.99 -16.63 10.32
CA GLU A 318 9.30 -18.05 10.44
C GLU A 318 9.84 -18.36 11.83
N LYS A 319 9.54 -19.57 12.32
CA LYS A 319 10.24 -20.13 13.48
C LYS A 319 11.63 -20.61 13.07
N VAL A 320 12.62 -20.29 13.88
CA VAL A 320 14.03 -20.65 13.71
C VAL A 320 14.60 -21.18 15.03
N GLY A 321 15.71 -21.92 14.94
CA GLY A 321 16.37 -22.51 16.10
C GLY A 321 15.62 -23.73 16.65
N GLU A 322 15.79 -23.99 17.94
CA GLU A 322 15.25 -25.18 18.62
C GLU A 322 13.72 -25.22 18.66
N ASP A 323 13.17 -26.43 18.74
CA ASP A 323 11.74 -26.72 18.93
C ASP A 323 11.17 -25.93 20.13
N VAL A 324 9.98 -25.34 19.94
CA VAL A 324 9.35 -24.50 20.99
C VAL A 324 8.32 -25.35 21.71
N GLU A 325 8.48 -25.52 23.02
CA GLU A 325 7.50 -26.21 23.86
C GLU A 325 6.15 -25.47 23.83
N LEU A 326 5.05 -26.21 23.72
CA LEU A 326 3.69 -25.66 23.76
C LEU A 326 3.01 -26.01 25.09
N GLU A 327 1.77 -25.56 25.25
CA GLU A 327 0.97 -25.96 26.40
C GLU A 327 0.61 -27.44 26.33
N PRO A 328 0.62 -28.18 27.46
CA PRO A 328 0.28 -29.59 27.46
C PRO A 328 -1.17 -29.84 27.03
N VAL A 329 -1.37 -30.93 26.30
CA VAL A 329 -2.70 -31.43 25.95
C VAL A 329 -3.04 -32.58 26.90
N ASN A 330 -4.13 -32.46 27.66
CA ASN A 330 -4.62 -33.51 28.53
C ASN A 330 -5.53 -34.48 27.77
N ILE A 331 -5.12 -35.74 27.67
CA ILE A 331 -5.92 -36.82 27.09
C ILE A 331 -6.10 -37.89 28.16
N ASN A 332 -7.35 -38.11 28.60
CA ASN A 332 -7.71 -39.10 29.62
C ASN A 332 -6.88 -38.99 30.92
N GLY A 333 -6.57 -37.76 31.36
CA GLY A 333 -5.79 -37.51 32.57
C GLY A 333 -4.27 -37.54 32.38
N ILE A 334 -3.76 -37.90 31.20
CA ILE A 334 -2.34 -37.86 30.87
C ILE A 334 -2.03 -36.58 30.10
N ASN A 335 -1.01 -35.84 30.55
CA ASN A 335 -0.52 -34.65 29.87
C ASN A 335 0.55 -35.04 28.85
N TYR A 336 0.32 -34.67 27.59
CA TYR A 336 1.30 -34.80 26.52
C TYR A 336 1.81 -33.42 26.15
N THR A 337 3.14 -33.26 26.09
CA THR A 337 3.80 -31.99 25.79
C THR A 337 4.06 -31.86 24.29
N PRO A 338 3.42 -30.94 23.58
CA PRO A 338 3.68 -30.70 22.16
C PRO A 338 4.88 -29.77 21.96
N TYR A 339 5.56 -29.94 20.83
CA TYR A 339 6.69 -29.13 20.40
C TYR A 339 6.45 -28.58 18.99
N LEU A 340 6.50 -27.26 18.85
CA LEU A 340 6.42 -26.55 17.57
C LEU A 340 7.75 -26.67 16.84
N GLN A 341 7.75 -27.45 15.74
CA GLN A 341 8.92 -27.68 14.91
C GLN A 341 9.07 -26.64 13.81
N ASP A 342 7.95 -26.31 13.15
CA ASP A 342 7.89 -25.29 12.11
C ASP A 342 6.72 -24.36 12.37
N PHE A 343 6.90 -23.08 12.05
CA PHE A 343 5.85 -22.07 12.03
C PHE A 343 6.11 -21.10 10.90
N THR A 344 5.05 -20.67 10.24
CA THR A 344 5.09 -19.68 9.17
C THR A 344 3.86 -18.80 9.26
N TYR A 345 4.07 -17.48 9.29
CA TYR A 345 3.05 -16.47 9.09
C TYR A 345 3.35 -15.68 7.82
N GLN A 346 2.35 -15.49 6.96
CA GLN A 346 2.49 -14.69 5.73
C GLN A 346 1.18 -14.00 5.36
N ILE A 347 1.27 -13.01 4.48
CA ILE A 347 0.12 -12.30 3.91
C ILE A 347 0.07 -12.60 2.42
N VAL A 348 -1.01 -13.20 1.93
CA VAL A 348 -1.17 -13.47 0.50
C VAL A 348 -2.55 -13.02 0.04
N GLY A 349 -2.57 -12.10 -0.92
CA GLY A 349 -3.76 -11.34 -1.27
C GLY A 349 -4.34 -10.71 -0.02
N ASP A 350 -5.62 -11.02 0.22
CA ASP A 350 -6.38 -10.55 1.38
C ASP A 350 -6.33 -11.46 2.60
N GLU A 351 -5.59 -12.56 2.56
CA GLU A 351 -5.51 -13.52 3.66
C GLU A 351 -4.21 -13.42 4.45
N MET A 352 -4.36 -13.40 5.78
CA MET A 352 -3.32 -13.80 6.71
C MET A 352 -3.32 -15.33 6.80
N GLN A 353 -2.20 -15.95 6.44
CA GLN A 353 -2.04 -17.40 6.44
C GLN A 353 -1.04 -17.81 7.52
N ILE A 354 -1.44 -18.76 8.35
CA ILE A 354 -0.62 -19.28 9.45
C ILE A 354 -0.49 -20.79 9.27
N ASN A 355 0.73 -21.29 9.13
CA ASN A 355 1.05 -22.70 9.02
C ASN A 355 1.96 -23.14 10.17
N SER A 356 1.75 -24.35 10.68
CA SER A 356 2.59 -24.91 11.74
C SER A 356 2.70 -26.43 11.65
N LYS A 357 3.88 -26.94 11.99
CA LYS A 357 4.16 -28.36 12.21
C LYS A 357 4.49 -28.59 13.67
N ILE A 358 3.75 -29.50 14.31
CA ILE A 358 3.89 -29.84 15.73
C ILE A 358 4.21 -31.31 15.86
N LYS A 359 5.14 -31.64 16.76
CA LYS A 359 5.46 -33.00 17.18
C LYS A 359 5.01 -33.22 18.62
N VAL A 360 4.39 -34.37 18.90
CA VAL A 360 4.03 -34.81 20.26
C VAL A 360 4.49 -36.25 20.45
N SER A 361 5.33 -36.48 21.45
CA SER A 361 5.73 -37.85 21.82
C SER A 361 4.67 -38.45 22.75
N VAL A 362 4.05 -39.56 22.34
CA VAL A 362 3.05 -40.26 23.16
C VAL A 362 3.65 -41.39 24.01
N GLY A 363 4.98 -41.54 23.96
CA GLY A 363 5.74 -42.53 24.70
C GLY A 363 6.03 -43.80 23.89
N LEU A 364 6.90 -44.67 24.42
CA LEU A 364 7.24 -45.98 23.86
C LEU A 364 7.70 -45.96 22.38
N GLY A 365 8.44 -44.92 21.98
CA GLY A 365 8.96 -44.79 20.62
C GLY A 365 7.90 -44.38 19.59
N ILE A 366 6.81 -43.74 20.02
CA ILE A 366 5.74 -43.26 19.15
C ILE A 366 5.66 -41.74 19.19
N ASP A 367 5.71 -41.13 18.01
CA ASP A 367 5.59 -39.70 17.78
C ASP A 367 4.39 -39.40 16.88
N VAL A 368 3.64 -38.36 17.23
CA VAL A 368 2.49 -37.86 16.47
C VAL A 368 2.85 -36.50 15.92
N PHE A 369 2.56 -36.30 14.64
CA PHE A 369 2.79 -35.05 13.93
C PHE A 369 1.46 -34.45 13.50
N VAL A 370 1.34 -33.14 13.69
CA VAL A 370 0.16 -32.36 13.34
C VAL A 370 0.61 -31.16 12.51
N LEU A 371 0.14 -31.10 11.27
CA LEU A 371 0.31 -29.97 10.37
C LEU A 371 -1.03 -29.22 10.30
N THR A 372 -1.04 -27.94 10.65
CA THR A 372 -2.24 -27.10 10.60
C THR A 372 -2.01 -25.84 9.80
N THR A 373 -3.00 -25.44 9.01
CA THR A 373 -3.02 -24.15 8.31
C THR A 373 -4.32 -23.40 8.60
N GLY A 374 -4.21 -22.19 9.13
CA GLY A 374 -5.33 -21.27 9.36
C GLY A 374 -5.29 -20.09 8.39
N TYR A 375 -6.47 -19.55 8.08
CA TYR A 375 -6.66 -18.48 7.12
C TYR A 375 -7.61 -17.44 7.69
N TYR A 376 -7.19 -16.18 7.68
CA TYR A 376 -7.93 -15.10 8.33
C TYR A 376 -7.95 -13.82 7.49
N LYS A 377 -9.04 -13.08 7.58
CA LYS A 377 -9.19 -11.73 7.00
C LYS A 377 -9.40 -10.71 8.11
N ILE A 378 -8.92 -9.49 7.89
CA ILE A 378 -9.24 -8.32 8.72
C ILE A 378 -10.49 -7.67 8.16
N LYS A 379 -11.32 -7.10 9.03
CA LYS A 379 -12.48 -6.28 8.66
C LYS A 379 -12.58 -5.06 9.55
N LEU A 380 -13.11 -3.98 8.97
CA LEU A 380 -13.50 -2.77 9.70
C LEU A 380 -14.89 -2.99 10.32
N VAL A 381 -15.05 -2.68 11.60
CA VAL A 381 -16.31 -2.83 12.33
C VAL A 381 -16.66 -1.55 13.10
N ASN A 382 -17.95 -1.24 13.17
CA ASN A 382 -18.46 -0.12 13.96
C ASN A 382 -18.53 -0.53 15.44
N LYS A 383 -18.15 0.39 16.33
CA LYS A 383 -18.26 0.17 17.77
C LYS A 383 -19.73 0.31 18.23
N PRO A 384 -20.23 -0.54 19.14
CA PRO A 384 -21.62 -0.46 19.63
C PRO A 384 -21.95 0.83 20.39
N ASP A 385 -20.95 1.48 20.97
CA ASP A 385 -21.06 2.73 21.74
C ASP A 385 -21.10 4.00 20.85
N GLY A 386 -21.01 3.85 19.53
CA GLY A 386 -20.92 4.98 18.60
C GLY A 386 -19.55 5.68 18.58
N GLY A 387 -18.55 5.15 19.29
CA GLY A 387 -17.19 5.72 19.40
C GLY A 387 -16.33 5.56 18.16
N GLY A 388 -16.93 5.45 16.97
CA GLY A 388 -16.25 5.26 15.69
C GLY A 388 -16.07 3.80 15.29
N GLN A 389 -14.99 3.53 14.54
CA GLN A 389 -14.68 2.20 13.99
C GLN A 389 -13.41 1.61 14.58
N THR A 390 -13.31 0.29 14.59
CA THR A 390 -12.12 -0.49 14.97
C THR A 390 -11.95 -1.69 14.02
N LEU A 391 -10.96 -2.53 14.27
CA LEU A 391 -10.72 -3.74 13.49
C LEU A 391 -11.18 -5.00 14.22
N ASP A 392 -11.66 -5.95 13.44
CA ASP A 392 -11.91 -7.33 13.86
C ASP A 392 -11.39 -8.30 12.78
N PHE A 393 -11.47 -9.60 13.02
CA PHE A 393 -11.07 -10.63 12.07
C PHE A 393 -12.11 -11.74 11.95
N GLU A 394 -11.98 -12.52 10.88
CA GLU A 394 -12.75 -13.74 10.68
C GLU A 394 -11.93 -14.82 9.97
N GLU A 395 -12.33 -16.08 10.16
CA GLU A 395 -11.79 -17.21 9.40
C GLU A 395 -12.25 -17.07 7.94
N SER A 396 -11.31 -16.96 7.00
CA SER A 396 -11.64 -16.74 5.57
C SER A 396 -12.05 -18.00 4.84
N ARG A 397 -11.56 -19.16 5.31
CA ARG A 397 -11.92 -20.49 4.81
C ARG A 397 -11.65 -21.56 5.86
N ILE A 398 -12.13 -22.77 5.60
CA ILE A 398 -11.94 -23.92 6.49
C ILE A 398 -10.43 -24.18 6.65
N PRO A 399 -9.92 -24.30 7.90
CA PRO A 399 -8.52 -24.59 8.14
C PRO A 399 -8.14 -25.99 7.62
N LYS A 400 -6.91 -26.14 7.14
CA LYS A 400 -6.38 -27.44 6.71
C LYS A 400 -5.66 -28.11 7.87
N MET A 401 -5.84 -29.42 7.98
CA MET A 401 -5.19 -30.26 8.98
C MET A 401 -4.72 -31.55 8.33
N ASN A 402 -3.47 -31.91 8.57
CA ASN A 402 -2.92 -33.22 8.23
C ASN A 402 -2.22 -33.80 9.46
N THR A 403 -2.41 -35.09 9.70
CA THR A 403 -1.87 -35.77 10.88
C THR A 403 -1.26 -37.10 10.46
N TRP A 404 -0.08 -37.41 10.97
CA TRP A 404 0.55 -38.71 10.80
C TRP A 404 1.31 -39.09 12.06
N ASN A 405 1.74 -40.34 12.15
CA ASN A 405 2.51 -40.84 13.28
C ASN A 405 3.71 -41.64 12.79
N GLU A 406 4.78 -41.61 13.59
CA GLU A 406 5.96 -42.46 13.44
C GLU A 406 5.99 -43.43 14.63
N ILE A 407 6.16 -44.71 14.34
CA ILE A 407 6.14 -45.79 15.33
C ILE A 407 7.46 -46.56 15.20
N ALA A 408 8.24 -46.60 16.27
CA ALA A 408 9.46 -47.40 16.30
C ALA A 408 9.13 -48.88 16.07
N THR A 409 10.00 -49.61 15.36
CA THR A 409 9.78 -51.01 14.98
C THR A 409 9.55 -51.96 16.15
N TRP A 410 10.03 -51.60 17.34
CA TRP A 410 9.87 -52.37 18.57
C TRP A 410 8.62 -52.01 19.38
N ALA A 411 7.89 -50.95 19.00
CA ALA A 411 6.75 -50.45 19.76
C ALA A 411 5.52 -51.36 19.55
N ILE A 412 4.86 -51.72 20.65
CA ILE A 412 3.61 -52.48 20.64
C ILE A 412 2.45 -51.48 20.71
N VAL A 413 1.61 -51.45 19.68
CA VAL A 413 0.44 -50.56 19.60
C VAL A 413 -0.77 -51.26 20.21
N THR A 414 -1.28 -50.70 21.30
CA THR A 414 -2.53 -51.14 21.96
C THR A 414 -3.68 -50.20 21.62
N ASP A 415 -4.92 -50.60 21.88
CA ASP A 415 -6.10 -49.72 21.71
C ASP A 415 -5.98 -48.42 22.51
N ALA A 416 -5.38 -48.48 23.72
CA ALA A 416 -5.11 -47.31 24.54
C ALA A 416 -4.11 -46.35 23.88
N ILE A 417 -3.10 -46.88 23.20
CA ILE A 417 -2.12 -46.08 22.43
C ILE A 417 -2.77 -45.46 21.20
N ILE A 418 -3.64 -46.18 20.48
CA ILE A 418 -4.40 -45.63 19.34
C ILE A 418 -5.29 -44.47 19.79
N ALA A 419 -5.96 -44.61 20.94
CA ALA A 419 -6.76 -43.55 21.53
C ALA A 419 -5.89 -42.33 21.93
N ALA A 420 -4.69 -42.55 22.48
CA ALA A 420 -3.74 -41.49 22.80
C ALA A 420 -3.23 -40.77 21.54
N ILE A 421 -2.86 -41.50 20.48
CA ILE A 421 -2.42 -40.93 19.19
C ILE A 421 -3.52 -40.01 18.63
N THR A 422 -4.74 -40.53 18.52
CA THR A 422 -5.88 -39.80 17.95
C THR A 422 -6.26 -38.61 18.83
N GLY A 423 -6.28 -38.80 20.15
CA GLY A 423 -6.56 -37.74 21.12
C GLY A 423 -5.54 -36.61 21.07
N CYS A 424 -4.24 -36.92 21.05
CA CYS A 424 -3.17 -35.94 20.92
C CYS A 424 -3.28 -35.18 19.59
N ALA A 425 -3.47 -35.88 18.48
CA ALA A 425 -3.62 -35.25 17.17
C ALA A 425 -4.78 -34.22 17.17
N ALA A 426 -5.96 -34.62 17.65
CA ALA A 426 -7.13 -33.75 17.72
C ALA A 426 -6.96 -32.60 18.73
N GLY A 427 -6.41 -32.88 19.90
CA GLY A 427 -6.20 -31.90 20.96
C GLY A 427 -5.19 -30.83 20.57
N VAL A 428 -4.08 -31.21 19.93
CA VAL A 428 -3.08 -30.28 19.40
C VAL A 428 -3.66 -29.45 18.26
N ALA A 429 -4.39 -30.07 17.32
CA ALA A 429 -5.02 -29.34 16.23
C ALA A 429 -6.02 -28.29 16.77
N LYS A 430 -6.82 -28.66 17.77
CA LYS A 430 -7.74 -27.73 18.45
C LYS A 430 -7.00 -26.59 19.13
N MET A 431 -5.96 -26.89 19.91
CA MET A 431 -5.11 -25.89 20.57
C MET A 431 -4.56 -24.89 19.54
N MET A 432 -4.00 -25.37 18.43
CA MET A 432 -3.42 -24.49 17.41
C MET A 432 -4.47 -23.65 16.69
N LEU A 433 -5.55 -24.27 16.19
CA LEU A 433 -6.53 -23.59 15.35
C LEU A 433 -7.48 -22.68 16.13
N LYS A 434 -7.92 -23.10 17.32
CA LYS A 434 -8.93 -22.35 18.10
C LYS A 434 -8.33 -21.45 19.16
N GLU A 435 -7.07 -21.65 19.55
CA GLU A 435 -6.42 -20.84 20.57
C GLU A 435 -5.21 -20.09 20.00
N THR A 436 -4.16 -20.79 19.59
CA THR A 436 -2.87 -20.15 19.24
C THR A 436 -2.97 -19.24 18.02
N PHE A 437 -3.53 -19.72 16.90
CA PHE A 437 -3.66 -18.92 15.68
C PHE A 437 -4.58 -17.72 15.88
N LYS A 438 -5.69 -17.89 16.60
CA LYS A 438 -6.58 -16.77 16.93
C LYS A 438 -5.91 -15.76 17.85
N ARG A 439 -5.10 -16.19 18.82
CA ARG A 439 -4.30 -15.29 19.68
C ARG A 439 -3.29 -14.50 18.87
N VAL A 440 -2.62 -15.11 17.88
CA VAL A 440 -1.72 -14.39 16.96
C VAL A 440 -2.47 -13.28 16.24
N VAL A 441 -3.60 -13.58 15.59
CA VAL A 441 -4.38 -12.58 14.83
C VAL A 441 -4.98 -11.52 15.75
N ALA A 442 -5.52 -11.91 16.90
CA ALA A 442 -6.05 -10.99 17.90
C ALA A 442 -4.98 -10.03 18.43
N TYR A 443 -3.76 -10.53 18.70
CA TYR A 443 -2.65 -9.68 19.08
C TYR A 443 -2.34 -8.65 17.99
N ILE A 444 -2.26 -9.08 16.73
CA ILE A 444 -1.98 -8.19 15.59
C ILE A 444 -3.00 -7.06 15.53
N ILE A 445 -4.29 -7.39 15.67
CA ILE A 445 -5.37 -6.39 15.72
C ILE A 445 -5.18 -5.41 16.88
N VAL A 446 -4.91 -5.91 18.09
CA VAL A 446 -4.68 -5.06 19.25
C VAL A 446 -3.46 -4.14 19.02
N ALA A 447 -2.38 -4.68 18.46
CA ALA A 447 -1.16 -3.93 18.15
C ALA A 447 -1.40 -2.84 17.10
N ILE A 448 -2.28 -3.06 16.10
CA ILE A 448 -2.69 -2.03 15.14
C ILE A 448 -3.41 -0.89 15.86
N ILE A 449 -4.34 -1.21 16.77
CA ILE A 449 -5.26 -0.21 17.35
C ILE A 449 -4.63 0.59 18.50
N VAL A 450 -3.91 -0.07 19.40
CA VAL A 450 -3.38 0.58 20.62
C VAL A 450 -1.85 0.56 20.71
N GLY A 451 -1.18 -0.06 19.74
CA GLY A 451 0.25 -0.30 19.81
C GLY A 451 0.61 -1.50 20.70
N ILE A 452 1.85 -1.99 20.54
CA ILE A 452 2.33 -3.23 21.21
C ILE A 452 2.24 -3.15 22.74
N ILE A 453 2.60 -2.02 23.35
CA ILE A 453 2.75 -1.88 24.81
C ILE A 453 1.41 -2.05 25.55
N ALA A 454 0.28 -1.78 24.88
CA ALA A 454 -1.06 -1.87 25.47
C ALA A 454 -1.74 -3.23 25.24
N ALA A 455 -1.09 -4.19 24.55
CA ALA A 455 -1.65 -5.49 24.24
C ALA A 455 -1.61 -6.46 25.45
N ILE A 456 -2.52 -6.25 26.41
CA ILE A 456 -2.62 -7.12 27.60
C ILE A 456 -3.41 -8.41 27.31
N PRO A 457 -3.12 -9.54 28.00
CA PRO A 457 -3.75 -10.83 27.74
C PRO A 457 -5.29 -10.84 27.79
N THR A 458 -5.88 -10.05 28.70
CA THR A 458 -7.35 -9.98 28.85
C THR A 458 -8.04 -9.41 27.61
N ILE A 459 -7.47 -8.36 27.00
CA ILE A 459 -8.02 -7.76 25.77
C ILE A 459 -7.90 -8.75 24.62
N ILE A 460 -6.74 -9.40 24.48
CA ILE A 460 -6.51 -10.42 23.44
C ILE A 460 -7.54 -11.56 23.56
N ALA A 461 -7.78 -12.05 24.78
CA ALA A 461 -8.76 -13.11 25.02
C ALA A 461 -10.20 -12.68 24.63
N GLN A 462 -10.57 -11.41 24.86
CA GLN A 462 -11.87 -10.88 24.44
C GLN A 462 -11.96 -10.73 22.92
N VAL A 463 -10.90 -10.27 22.25
CA VAL A 463 -10.84 -10.19 20.78
C VAL A 463 -10.94 -11.58 20.15
N VAL A 464 -10.29 -12.61 20.72
CA VAL A 464 -10.45 -14.02 20.28
C VAL A 464 -11.91 -14.49 20.38
N GLN A 465 -12.70 -13.94 21.30
CA GLN A 465 -14.13 -14.24 21.47
C GLN A 465 -15.04 -13.40 20.54
N GLY A 466 -14.46 -12.64 19.60
CA GLY A 466 -15.22 -11.77 18.69
C GLY A 466 -15.74 -10.50 19.34
N LYS A 467 -15.14 -10.07 20.46
CA LYS A 467 -15.55 -8.86 21.19
C LYS A 467 -14.68 -7.64 20.89
N ALA A 468 -14.07 -7.60 19.70
CA ALA A 468 -13.13 -6.55 19.34
C ALA A 468 -13.79 -5.16 19.35
N ALA A 469 -15.01 -5.05 18.81
CA ALA A 469 -15.75 -3.80 18.72
C ALA A 469 -16.09 -3.19 20.10
N GLU A 470 -16.30 -4.04 21.10
CA GLU A 470 -16.60 -3.63 22.47
C GLU A 470 -15.36 -3.18 23.25
N VAL A 471 -14.21 -3.85 23.04
CA VAL A 471 -13.05 -3.72 23.94
C VAL A 471 -11.92 -2.88 23.38
N LEU A 472 -11.81 -2.77 22.06
CA LEU A 472 -10.77 -1.97 21.42
C LEU A 472 -11.23 -0.52 21.25
N PRO A 473 -10.33 0.47 21.40
CA PRO A 473 -10.66 1.83 21.02
C PRO A 473 -10.76 1.96 19.49
N SER A 474 -11.06 3.17 19.03
CA SER A 474 -11.12 3.43 17.60
C SER A 474 -9.75 3.29 16.94
N ILE A 475 -9.73 2.80 15.69
CA ILE A 475 -8.54 2.83 14.82
C ILE A 475 -8.13 4.27 14.42
N GLY A 476 -8.99 5.26 14.69
CA GLY A 476 -8.78 6.65 14.31
C GLY A 476 -7.40 7.19 14.67
N ASP A 477 -6.86 6.91 15.86
CA ASP A 477 -5.55 7.41 16.27
C ASP A 477 -4.41 6.87 15.41
N MET A 478 -4.43 5.58 15.07
CA MET A 478 -3.43 4.97 14.20
C MET A 478 -3.52 5.53 12.77
N ILE A 479 -4.73 5.77 12.27
CA ILE A 479 -4.96 6.40 10.97
C ILE A 479 -4.47 7.86 10.98
N VAL A 480 -4.79 8.63 12.02
CA VAL A 480 -4.35 10.02 12.17
C VAL A 480 -2.83 10.07 12.25
N ASP A 481 -2.18 9.16 12.98
CA ASP A 481 -0.72 9.15 13.04
C ASP A 481 -0.07 8.74 11.71
N ALA A 482 -0.71 7.85 10.94
CA ALA A 482 -0.20 7.41 9.63
C ALA A 482 -0.46 8.40 8.48
N THR A 483 -1.51 9.21 8.58
CA THR A 483 -1.97 10.08 7.47
C THR A 483 -1.88 11.57 7.78
N GLY A 484 -1.87 11.97 9.05
CA GLY A 484 -1.99 13.38 9.47
C GLY A 484 -0.81 14.27 9.07
N ASP A 485 0.34 13.67 8.77
CA ASP A 485 1.50 14.38 8.23
C ASP A 485 1.42 14.61 6.72
N ILE A 486 0.39 14.11 6.06
CA ILE A 486 0.19 14.22 4.61
C ILE A 486 -1.06 15.05 4.39
N LYS A 487 -0.84 16.31 4.04
CA LYS A 487 -1.90 17.30 3.88
C LYS A 487 -2.23 17.44 2.41
N TRP A 488 -3.34 16.83 2.04
CA TRP A 488 -3.94 17.04 0.72
C TRP A 488 -4.60 18.42 0.64
N PRO A 489 -4.43 19.15 -0.47
CA PRO A 489 -5.13 20.42 -0.71
C PRO A 489 -6.65 20.26 -0.60
N ASP A 490 -7.31 21.25 0.00
CA ASP A 490 -8.76 21.26 0.22
C ASP A 490 -9.31 20.02 0.97
N SER A 491 -8.46 19.33 1.75
CA SER A 491 -8.90 18.21 2.58
C SER A 491 -8.88 18.55 4.06
N THR A 492 -9.92 18.11 4.77
CA THR A 492 -10.06 18.27 6.22
C THR A 492 -9.81 16.97 7.00
N GLY A 493 -9.69 15.83 6.32
CA GLY A 493 -9.45 14.55 6.96
C GLY A 493 -9.69 13.34 6.07
N PHE A 494 -9.55 12.15 6.67
CA PHE A 494 -9.72 10.87 6.01
C PHE A 494 -10.64 9.98 6.86
N THR A 495 -11.73 9.50 6.26
CA THR A 495 -12.69 8.61 6.92
C THR A 495 -12.56 7.20 6.36
N PRO A 496 -12.10 6.21 7.15
CA PRO A 496 -11.98 4.84 6.67
C PRO A 496 -13.35 4.25 6.37
N THR A 497 -13.46 3.53 5.26
CA THR A 497 -14.65 2.76 4.88
C THR A 497 -14.33 1.28 4.68
N LYS A 498 -13.03 0.95 4.50
CA LYS A 498 -12.54 -0.40 4.30
C LYS A 498 -11.18 -0.59 4.97
N ALA A 499 -10.95 -1.77 5.53
CA ALA A 499 -9.63 -2.22 5.96
C ALA A 499 -9.48 -3.69 5.60
N GLU A 500 -8.40 -4.03 4.91
CA GLU A 500 -8.10 -5.39 4.46
C GLU A 500 -6.59 -5.62 4.37
N MET A 501 -6.20 -6.89 4.22
CA MET A 501 -4.87 -7.18 3.67
C MET A 501 -4.96 -7.17 2.15
N ASN A 502 -3.88 -6.84 1.47
CA ASN A 502 -3.74 -6.99 0.02
C ASN A 502 -2.26 -6.96 -0.36
N GLY A 503 -1.49 -7.92 0.18
CA GLY A 503 -0.03 -7.87 0.20
C GLY A 503 0.56 -6.83 1.17
N SER A 504 -0.11 -5.69 1.35
CA SER A 504 0.10 -4.70 2.42
C SER A 504 -1.11 -4.68 3.37
N LEU A 505 -1.00 -4.00 4.51
CA LEU A 505 -2.20 -3.57 5.24
C LEU A 505 -2.78 -2.36 4.50
N GLN A 506 -3.98 -2.52 3.95
CA GLN A 506 -4.64 -1.55 3.10
C GLN A 506 -5.88 -0.99 3.79
N ILE A 507 -5.89 0.33 4.01
CA ILE A 507 -7.02 1.07 4.58
C ILE A 507 -7.54 2.01 3.51
N GLY A 508 -8.75 1.74 3.02
CA GLY A 508 -9.45 2.57 2.04
C GLY A 508 -10.49 3.46 2.71
N GLY A 509 -10.71 4.64 2.15
CA GLY A 509 -11.66 5.60 2.71
C GLY A 509 -12.12 6.67 1.75
N MET A 510 -12.77 7.66 2.36
CA MET A 510 -13.21 8.89 1.72
C MET A 510 -12.42 10.06 2.27
N LEU A 511 -11.89 10.89 1.38
CA LEU A 511 -11.24 12.12 1.74
C LEU A 511 -12.32 13.18 2.01
N ALA A 512 -12.30 13.77 3.20
CA ALA A 512 -13.20 14.87 3.54
C ALA A 512 -12.72 16.15 2.87
N SER A 513 -13.64 16.92 2.29
CA SER A 513 -13.41 18.20 1.59
C SER A 513 -13.87 19.43 2.37
#